data_AF-D9VSB0-F1
#
_entry.id   AF-D9VSB0-F1
#
_cell.length_a   1.000
_cell.length_b   1.000
_cell.length_c   1.000
_cell.angle_alpha   90.00
_cell.angle_beta   90.00
_cell.angle_gamma   90.00
#
_symmetry.space_group_name_H-M   'P 1'
#
loop_
_entity.id
_entity.type
_entity.pdbx_description
1 polymer ?
#
loop_
_entity_poly.entity_id
_entity_poly.type
_entity_poly.pdbx_seq_one_letter_code
_entity_poly.pdbx_strand_id
1 'polypeptide(L)' 'MRTVEIQWRKSSRSADTGNCLEVAVQDGEILIRESDDPGVVIRTSRAKLRAFIDGASAGEFDDLA' A
#
# COMPACT_ATOMS: atom_id res chain seq x y z
N MET A 1 10.64 -24.85 -8.07
CA MET A 1 9.60 -23.81 -8.27
C MET A 1 10.30 -22.47 -8.18
N ARG A 2 10.16 -21.59 -9.18
CA ARG A 2 10.65 -20.21 -9.06
C ARG A 2 9.60 -19.44 -8.28
N THR A 3 9.89 -19.09 -7.04
CA THR A 3 9.11 -18.10 -6.30
C THR A 3 9.31 -16.76 -7.02
N VAL A 4 8.24 -16.18 -7.53
CA VAL A 4 8.31 -14.80 -8.05
C VAL A 4 8.43 -13.91 -6.81
N GLU A 5 9.58 -13.27 -6.64
CA GLU A 5 9.75 -12.31 -5.55
C GLU A 5 8.88 -11.08 -5.80
N ILE A 6 8.03 -10.78 -4.82
CA ILE A 6 7.17 -9.61 -4.84
C ILE A 6 8.04 -8.36 -4.74
N GLN A 7 7.95 -7.47 -5.73
CA GLN A 7 8.72 -6.23 -5.78
C GLN A 7 8.00 -5.13 -4.98
N TRP A 8 8.32 -5.04 -3.69
CA TRP A 8 7.78 -4.03 -2.78
C TRP A 8 8.45 -2.67 -2.99
N ARG A 9 7.64 -1.61 -3.02
CA ARG A 9 8.08 -0.22 -3.10
C ARG A 9 7.69 0.52 -1.83
N LYS A 10 8.68 0.97 -1.07
CA LYS A 10 8.51 1.81 0.12
C LYS A 10 8.17 3.26 -0.26
N SER A 11 7.42 3.95 0.58
CA SER A 11 7.17 5.39 0.43
C SER A 11 8.48 6.19 0.55
N SER A 12 8.61 7.29 -0.20
CA SER A 12 9.73 8.23 -0.02
C SER A 12 9.60 9.10 1.22
N ARG A 13 8.43 9.10 1.88
CA ARG A 13 8.18 9.83 3.14
C ARG A 13 8.56 9.02 4.37
N SER A 14 8.96 7.76 4.17
CA SER A 14 9.48 6.87 5.19
C SER A 14 10.83 7.38 5.69
N ALA A 15 10.87 7.90 6.92
CA ALA A 15 12.13 8.09 7.63
C ALA A 15 12.67 6.73 8.12
N ASP A 16 13.94 6.65 8.52
CA ASP A 16 14.63 5.43 9.02
C ASP A 16 14.04 4.83 10.32
N THR A 17 12.83 5.24 10.72
CA THR A 17 12.19 4.92 12.00
C THR A 17 11.14 3.80 11.93
N GLY A 18 11.14 2.97 10.87
CA GLY A 18 10.14 1.89 10.72
C GLY A 18 8.73 2.42 10.48
N ASN A 19 7.71 1.57 10.58
CA ASN A 19 6.29 1.91 10.41
C ASN A 19 5.90 2.44 9.01
N CYS A 20 6.51 1.88 7.97
CA CYS A 20 6.44 2.44 6.63
C CYS A 20 5.54 1.60 5.72
N LEU A 21 4.57 2.26 5.07
CA LEU A 21 3.76 1.58 4.07
C LEU A 21 4.58 1.22 2.82
N GLU A 22 4.40 -0.02 2.38
CA GLU A 22 4.97 -0.57 1.16
C GLU A 22 3.85 -1.01 0.22
N VAL A 23 4.06 -0.80 -1.08
CA VAL A 23 3.10 -1.19 -2.12
C VAL A 23 3.76 -2.03 -3.19
N ALA A 24 3.04 -3.02 -3.72
CA ALA A 24 3.50 -3.85 -4.84
C ALA A 24 2.38 -4.08 -5.86
N VAL A 25 2.76 -4.46 -7.08
CA VAL A 25 1.84 -4.96 -8.10
C VAL A 25 2.12 -6.44 -8.29
N GLN A 26 1.10 -7.27 -8.13
CA GLN A 26 1.20 -8.71 -8.37
C GLN A 26 -0.07 -9.20 -9.05
N ASP A 27 0.07 -9.92 -10.18
CA ASP A 27 -1.04 -10.51 -10.92
C ASP A 27 -2.17 -9.51 -11.26
N GLY A 28 -1.80 -8.24 -11.50
CA GLY A 28 -2.74 -7.15 -11.81
C GLY A 28 -3.41 -6.50 -10.59
N GLU A 29 -3.19 -7.03 -9.39
CA GLU A 29 -3.66 -6.46 -8.13
C GLU A 29 -2.61 -5.55 -7.48
N ILE A 30 -3.08 -4.69 -6.58
CA ILE A 30 -2.23 -3.90 -5.70
C ILE A 30 -2.20 -4.57 -4.33
N LEU A 31 -0.99 -4.77 -3.84
CA LEU A 31 -0.72 -5.21 -2.48
C LEU A 31 -0.25 -4.01 -1.66
N ILE A 32 -0.75 -3.89 -0.43
CA ILE A 32 -0.32 -2.88 0.54
C ILE A 32 0.00 -3.61 1.84
N ARG A 33 1.13 -3.28 2.44
CA ARG A 33 1.50 -3.76 3.78
C ARG A 33 2.25 -2.69 4.55
N GLU A 34 2.38 -2.90 5.83
CA GLU A 34 3.26 -2.16 6.70
C GLU A 34 4.60 -2.93 6.82
N SER A 35 5.72 -2.21 6.95
CA SER A 35 7.06 -2.81 6.94
C SER A 35 7.41 -3.60 8.20
N ASP A 36 6.86 -3.20 9.35
CA ASP A 36 7.10 -3.82 10.66
C ASP A 36 6.16 -5.01 10.93
N ASP A 37 5.01 -5.07 10.24
CA ASP A 37 4.11 -6.23 10.16
C ASP A 37 3.89 -6.71 8.70
N PRO A 38 4.92 -7.30 8.06
CA PRO A 38 4.87 -7.66 6.64
C PRO A 38 3.98 -8.88 6.34
N GLY A 39 3.46 -9.56 7.37
CA GLY A 39 2.57 -10.71 7.24
C GLY A 39 1.13 -10.35 6.92
N VAL A 40 0.72 -9.11 7.23
CA VAL A 40 -0.63 -8.61 6.97
C VAL A 40 -0.63 -7.82 5.66
N VAL A 41 -1.24 -8.41 4.63
CA VAL A 41 -1.30 -7.81 3.28
C VAL A 41 -2.73 -7.48 2.90
N ILE A 42 -2.99 -6.21 2.64
CA ILE A 42 -4.23 -5.74 2.02
C ILE A 42 -4.10 -5.95 0.51
N ARG A 43 -5.04 -6.71 -0.07
CA ARG A 43 -5.19 -6.86 -1.54
C ARG A 43 -6.29 -5.94 -2.03
N THR A 44 -6.00 -5.16 -3.07
CA THR A 44 -6.97 -4.28 -3.69
C THR A 44 -6.73 -4.18 -5.19
N SER A 45 -7.63 -3.51 -5.90
CA SER A 45 -7.48 -3.23 -7.33
C SER A 45 -6.92 -1.82 -7.55
N ARG A 46 -6.34 -1.59 -8.74
CA ARG A 46 -5.97 -0.24 -9.18
C ARG A 46 -7.14 0.75 -9.13
N ALA A 47 -8.34 0.31 -9.50
CA ALA A 47 -9.54 1.16 -9.50
C ALA A 47 -9.94 1.58 -8.08
N LYS A 48 -9.95 0.63 -7.13
CA LYS A 48 -10.26 0.91 -5.72
C LYS A 48 -9.21 1.80 -5.07
N LEU A 49 -7.92 1.54 -5.30
CA LEU A 49 -6.86 2.40 -4.77
C LEU A 49 -6.95 3.82 -5.33
N ARG A 50 -7.25 3.97 -6.63
CA ARG A 50 -7.46 5.29 -7.23
C ARG A 50 -8.62 6.04 -6.59
N ALA A 51 -9.79 5.39 -6.46
CA ALA A 51 -10.95 5.99 -5.81
C ALA A 51 -10.65 6.41 -4.36
N PHE A 52 -9.91 5.58 -3.61
CA PHE A 52 -9.48 5.92 -2.24
C PHE A 52 -8.57 7.16 -2.21
N ILE A 53 -7.58 7.25 -3.10
CA ILE A 53 -6.68 8.42 -3.18
C ILE A 53 -7.46 9.68 -3.55
N ASP A 54 -8.38 9.58 -4.52
CA ASP A 54 -9.20 10.70 -4.96
C ASP A 54 -10.11 11.21 -3.82
N GLY A 55 -10.79 10.30 -3.10
CA GLY A 55 -11.63 10.64 -1.93
C GLY A 55 -10.83 11.21 -0.77
N ALA A 56 -9.71 10.59 -0.40
CA ALA A 56 -8.82 11.10 0.65
C ALA A 56 -8.27 12.49 0.31
N SER A 57 -7.91 12.74 -0.96
CA SER A 57 -7.43 14.07 -1.39
C SER A 57 -8.54 15.13 -1.39
N ALA A 58 -9.81 14.71 -1.49
CA ALA A 58 -10.98 15.57 -1.39
C ALA A 58 -11.46 15.81 0.05
N GLY A 59 -10.77 15.24 1.05
CA GLY A 59 -11.14 15.34 2.46
C GLY A 59 -12.34 14.48 2.87
N GLU A 60 -12.70 13.45 2.06
CA GLU A 60 -13.85 12.57 2.34
C GLU A 60 -13.73 11.82 3.68
N PHE A 61 -12.51 11.71 4.23
CA PHE A 61 -12.20 10.96 5.44
C PHE A 61 -11.60 11.82 6.56
N ASP A 62 -11.69 13.15 6.47
CA ASP A 62 -11.07 14.06 7.45
C ASP A 62 -11.71 13.95 8.85
N ASP A 63 -12.93 13.39 8.96
CA ASP A 63 -13.58 13.09 10.22
C ASP A 63 -12.94 11.92 10.99
N LEU A 64 -12.06 11.15 10.32
CA LEU A 64 -11.31 10.02 10.90
C LEU A 64 -9.88 10.39 11.35
N ALA A 65 -9.39 11.61 11.05
CA ALA A 65 -7.99 12.03 11.20
C ALA A 65 -7.69 12.81 12.49
#